data_AF-A0A6A4UGM8-F1
#
_entry.id   AF-A0A6A4UGM8-F1
#
_cell.length_a   1.000
_cell.length_b   1.000
_cell.length_c   1.000
_cell.angle_alpha   90.00
_cell.angle_beta   90.00
_cell.angle_gamma   90.00
#
_symmetry.space_group_name_H-M   'P 1'
#
loop_
_entity.id
_entity.type
_entity.pdbx_description
1 polymer ?
#
loop_
_entity_poly.entity_id
_entity_poly.type
_entity_poly.pdbx_seq_one_letter_code
_entity_poly.pdbx_strand_id
1 'polypeptide(L)'
;MTGPRAFLRFLPTERWMLWLIAGVGSLAVALALGMQRQVNWPPFLAGYFGTLGLAAVGAYVRQTKGAPRIALALVGTAIFTGFTAVSSVFIFALFPLQNPLIDLTLIELDAALGYDWSSLVAWLAGFPVFAKVLGYVYHSSLVQILLTIILLAGLSREIALHRFLFVGILTLILAVAIWWIVPSVGPSAFQSIPEADRLATGLYFNPAYGAYLRELVEVGPRVITPEVVTGVVAFPSYHIIMALMVVWSARGTFAFLPALGTNIAMVPATLTHGGHHLIDLFAGLVVFIFAVWVAGRLIRHPA
;
A
#
# COMPACT_ATOMS: atom_id res chain seq x y z
N MET A 1 17.16 36.48 24.51
CA MET A 1 17.60 36.49 23.09
C MET A 1 17.19 35.17 22.46
N THR A 2 16.09 35.14 21.70
CA THR A 2 15.68 33.95 20.97
C THR A 2 16.55 33.85 19.72
N GLY A 3 17.34 32.78 19.59
CA GLY A 3 18.14 32.52 18.39
C GLY A 3 17.29 32.51 17.11
N PRO A 4 17.92 32.57 15.92
CA PRO A 4 17.20 32.62 14.64
C PRO A 4 16.23 31.44 14.55
N ARG A 5 14.94 31.73 14.49
CA ARG A 5 13.90 30.71 14.29
C ARG A 5 14.12 30.09 12.91
N ALA A 6 14.28 28.77 12.86
CA ALA A 6 14.42 28.04 11.60
C ALA A 6 13.25 28.39 10.66
N PHE A 7 13.54 28.60 9.37
CA PHE A 7 12.54 28.95 8.34
C PHE A 7 11.51 27.83 8.10
N LEU A 8 11.93 26.57 8.29
CA LEU A 8 11.09 25.37 8.20
C LEU A 8 11.02 24.69 9.55
N ARG A 9 9.82 24.25 9.95
CA ARG A 9 9.62 23.50 11.19
C ARG A 9 8.94 22.15 10.94
N PHE A 10 9.72 21.08 11.09
CA PHE A 10 9.22 19.71 11.18
C PHE A 10 9.19 19.22 12.62
N LEU A 11 8.22 18.38 12.95
CA LEU A 11 8.15 17.65 14.22
C LEU A 11 9.20 16.53 14.25
N PRO A 12 9.68 16.11 15.43
CA PRO A 12 10.69 15.06 15.54
C PRO A 12 10.31 13.76 14.81
N THR A 13 9.06 13.31 14.96
CA THR A 13 8.56 12.09 14.31
C THR A 13 8.47 12.24 12.79
N GLU A 14 8.07 13.41 12.28
CA GLU A 14 8.05 13.70 10.84
C GLU A 14 9.47 13.64 10.26
N ARG A 15 10.46 14.26 10.92
CA ARG A 15 11.87 14.22 10.47
C ARG A 15 12.39 12.80 10.41
N TRP A 16 12.11 12.01 11.43
CA TRP A 16 12.54 10.62 11.48
C TRP A 16 11.95 9.79 10.34
N MET A 17 10.65 9.93 10.05
CA MET A 17 10.04 9.26 8.90
C MET A 17 10.61 9.74 7.57
N LEU A 18 10.87 11.05 7.41
CA LEU A 18 11.50 11.58 6.20
C LEU A 18 12.92 11.03 6.00
N TRP A 19 13.71 10.89 7.07
CA TRP A 19 15.02 10.24 7.02
C TRP A 19 14.92 8.75 6.67
N LEU A 20 13.92 8.05 7.21
CA LEU A 20 13.65 6.66 6.86
C LEU A 20 13.32 6.52 5.37
N ILE A 21 12.44 7.38 4.84
CA ILE A 21 12.10 7.41 3.41
C ILE A 21 13.34 7.70 2.55
N ALA A 22 14.15 8.69 2.95
CA ALA A 22 15.40 8.99 2.24
C ALA A 22 16.35 7.78 2.25
N GLY A 23 16.49 7.08 3.38
CA GLY A 23 17.29 5.85 3.48
C GLY A 23 16.78 4.73 2.59
N VAL A 24 15.46 4.46 2.58
CA VAL A 24 14.84 3.48 1.67
C VAL A 24 15.03 3.88 0.21
N GLY A 25 14.91 5.17 -0.12
CA GLY A 25 15.17 5.69 -1.46
C GLY A 25 16.63 5.50 -1.90
N SER A 26 17.59 5.81 -1.02
CA SER A 26 19.01 5.56 -1.28
C SER A 26 19.29 4.07 -1.47
N LEU A 27 18.68 3.20 -0.66
CA LEU A 27 18.80 1.75 -0.82
C LEU A 27 18.19 1.28 -2.14
N ALA A 28 17.03 1.82 -2.55
CA ALA A 28 16.39 1.50 -3.82
C ALA A 28 17.28 1.87 -5.02
N VAL A 29 17.90 3.05 -4.98
CA VAL A 29 18.87 3.48 -6.00
C VAL A 29 20.10 2.58 -6.00
N ALA A 30 20.68 2.30 -4.83
CA ALA A 30 21.84 1.43 -4.71
C ALA A 30 21.56 0.01 -5.23
N LEU A 31 20.39 -0.54 -4.90
CA LEU A 31 19.93 -1.84 -5.38
C LEU A 31 19.74 -1.85 -6.90
N ALA A 32 19.05 -0.84 -7.45
CA ALA A 32 18.85 -0.72 -8.89
C ALA A 32 20.18 -0.64 -9.65
N LEU A 33 21.14 0.14 -9.15
CA LEU A 33 22.48 0.25 -9.74
C LEU A 33 23.28 -1.04 -9.58
N GLY A 34 23.29 -1.64 -8.38
CA GLY A 34 24.03 -2.86 -8.09
C GLY A 34 23.52 -4.08 -8.86
N MET A 35 22.22 -4.14 -9.13
CA MET A 35 21.59 -5.18 -9.96
C MET A 35 21.48 -4.80 -11.45
N GLN A 36 22.12 -3.69 -11.86
CA GLN A 36 22.13 -3.20 -13.25
C GLN A 36 20.73 -3.05 -13.87
N ARG A 37 19.76 -2.58 -13.08
CA ARG A 37 18.37 -2.35 -13.50
C ARG A 37 18.28 -1.06 -14.32
N GLN A 38 17.54 -1.11 -15.43
CA GLN A 38 17.20 0.10 -16.18
C GLN A 38 16.00 0.79 -15.53
N VAL A 39 16.16 2.04 -15.12
CA VAL A 39 15.10 2.84 -14.48
C VAL A 39 14.88 4.11 -15.27
N ASN A 40 13.62 4.41 -15.60
CA ASN A 40 13.22 5.69 -16.17
C ASN A 40 13.11 6.74 -15.04
N TRP A 41 14.23 7.35 -14.67
CA TRP A 41 14.31 8.27 -13.53
C TRP A 41 13.44 9.54 -13.60
N PRO A 42 13.30 10.25 -14.74
CA PRO A 42 12.56 11.51 -14.81
C PRO A 42 11.17 11.52 -14.15
N PRO A 43 10.26 10.57 -14.42
CA PRO A 43 8.95 10.58 -13.76
C PRO A 43 9.03 10.30 -12.25
N PHE A 44 9.95 9.45 -11.78
CA PHE A 44 10.15 9.24 -10.35
C PHE A 44 10.69 10.51 -9.67
N LEU A 45 11.66 11.20 -10.31
CA LEU A 45 12.19 12.47 -9.83
C LEU A 45 11.12 13.54 -9.69
N ALA A 46 10.18 13.63 -10.63
CA ALA A 46 9.03 14.53 -10.51
C ALA A 46 8.18 14.23 -9.26
N GLY A 47 7.91 12.95 -8.98
CA GLY A 47 7.22 12.52 -7.75
C GLY A 47 7.99 12.84 -6.47
N TYR A 48 9.32 12.66 -6.50
CA TYR A 48 10.20 13.03 -5.38
C TYR A 48 10.22 14.53 -5.12
N PHE A 49 10.38 15.35 -6.16
CA PHE A 49 10.36 16.81 -6.01
C PHE A 49 8.98 17.30 -5.55
N GLY A 50 7.89 16.71 -6.04
CA GLY A 50 6.54 16.99 -5.55
C GLY A 50 6.40 16.70 -4.06
N THR A 51 6.93 15.56 -3.60
CA THR A 51 6.95 15.19 -2.18
C THR A 51 7.77 16.17 -1.33
N LEU A 52 8.99 16.50 -1.76
CA LEU A 52 9.86 17.45 -1.05
C LEU A 52 9.23 18.84 -0.99
N GLY A 53 8.59 19.28 -2.08
CA GLY A 53 7.83 20.51 -2.14
C GLY A 53 6.68 20.53 -1.13
N LEU A 54 5.86 19.47 -1.08
CA LEU A 54 4.77 19.34 -0.10
C LEU A 54 5.28 19.38 1.35
N ALA A 55 6.36 18.64 1.64
CA ALA A 55 6.98 18.64 2.97
C ALA A 55 7.50 20.05 3.35
N ALA A 56 8.19 20.72 2.43
CA ALA A 56 8.74 22.06 2.65
C ALA A 56 7.63 23.10 2.86
N VAL A 57 6.58 23.08 2.02
CA VAL A 57 5.41 23.98 2.18
C VAL A 57 4.72 23.70 3.50
N GLY A 58 4.51 22.44 3.87
CA GLY A 58 3.93 22.07 5.16
C GLY A 58 4.73 22.60 6.35
N ALA A 59 6.06 22.41 6.33
CA ALA A 59 6.96 22.91 7.37
C ALA A 59 7.02 24.45 7.44
N TYR A 60 6.96 25.12 6.28
CA TYR A 60 6.88 26.57 6.20
C TYR A 60 5.56 27.09 6.76
N VAL A 61 4.42 26.50 6.38
CA VAL A 61 3.09 26.85 6.89
C VAL A 61 3.03 26.68 8.41
N ARG A 62 3.63 25.61 8.95
CA ARG A 62 3.73 25.38 10.39
C ARG A 62 4.46 26.51 11.10
N GLN A 63 5.56 26.98 10.51
CA GLN A 63 6.45 27.96 11.11
C GLN A 63 5.93 29.40 11.00
N THR A 64 5.35 29.77 9.85
CA THR A 64 5.10 31.18 9.50
C THR A 64 3.62 31.56 9.50
N LYS A 65 2.72 30.62 9.23
CA LYS A 65 1.28 30.90 9.09
C LYS A 65 0.45 30.48 10.29
N GLY A 66 1.04 29.75 11.25
CA GLY A 66 0.32 29.30 12.44
C GLY A 66 -0.85 28.36 12.14
N ALA A 67 -0.81 27.64 11.01
CA ALA A 67 -1.86 26.72 10.57
C ALA A 67 -1.42 25.24 10.74
N PRO A 68 -1.38 24.71 11.97
CA PRO A 68 -0.80 23.39 12.26
C PRO A 68 -1.56 22.24 11.60
N ARG A 69 -2.88 22.36 11.38
CA ARG A 69 -3.69 21.34 10.70
C ARG A 69 -3.31 21.19 9.23
N ILE A 70 -3.15 22.34 8.54
CA ILE A 70 -2.72 22.36 7.13
C ILE A 70 -1.30 21.82 7.01
N ALA A 71 -0.40 22.25 7.91
CA ALA A 71 0.95 21.72 7.95
C ALA A 71 0.99 20.20 8.15
N LEU A 72 0.20 19.67 9.09
CA LEU A 72 0.13 18.24 9.38
C LEU A 72 -0.42 17.45 8.19
N ALA A 73 -1.43 17.98 7.48
CA ALA A 73 -1.96 17.37 6.27
C ALA A 73 -0.93 17.34 5.13
N LEU A 74 -0.22 18.44 4.91
CA LEU A 74 0.78 18.56 3.84
C LEU A 74 2.00 17.67 4.10
N VAL A 75 2.55 17.70 5.32
CA VAL A 75 3.69 16.85 5.70
C VAL A 75 3.27 15.38 5.73
N GLY A 76 2.09 15.05 6.25
CA GLY A 76 1.58 13.69 6.25
C GLY A 76 1.38 13.12 4.84
N THR A 77 0.79 13.92 3.94
CA THR A 77 0.66 13.56 2.53
C THR A 77 2.04 13.37 1.89
N ALA A 78 2.99 14.26 2.16
CA ALA A 78 4.36 14.13 1.65
C ALA A 78 5.05 12.84 2.11
N ILE A 79 4.93 12.49 3.39
CA ILE A 79 5.47 11.22 3.92
C ILE A 79 4.86 10.03 3.18
N PHE A 80 3.54 10.02 3.00
CA PHE A 80 2.85 8.95 2.28
C PHE A 80 3.27 8.85 0.80
N THR A 81 3.22 9.95 0.05
CA THR A 81 3.58 9.95 -1.38
C THR A 81 5.05 9.64 -1.61
N GLY A 82 5.93 10.17 -0.75
CA GLY A 82 7.36 9.90 -0.78
C GLY A 82 7.68 8.44 -0.56
N PHE A 83 7.05 7.85 0.46
CA PHE A 83 7.23 6.44 0.74
C PHE A 83 6.71 5.53 -0.39
N THR A 84 5.55 5.86 -0.96
CA THR A 84 5.03 5.13 -2.13
C THR A 84 5.99 5.23 -3.32
N ALA A 85 6.56 6.41 -3.59
CA ALA A 85 7.49 6.61 -4.69
C ALA A 85 8.80 5.79 -4.54
N VAL A 86 9.41 5.77 -3.34
CA VAL A 86 10.62 4.95 -3.09
C VAL A 86 10.32 3.45 -3.17
N SER A 87 9.17 3.04 -2.66
CA SER A 87 8.81 1.62 -2.56
C SER A 87 8.61 1.00 -3.94
N SER A 88 8.06 1.75 -4.89
CA SER A 88 7.88 1.30 -6.27
C SER A 88 9.20 0.91 -6.94
N VAL A 89 10.23 1.76 -6.85
CA VAL A 89 11.55 1.45 -7.41
C VAL A 89 12.19 0.29 -6.65
N PHE A 90 12.07 0.29 -5.32
CA PHE A 90 12.63 -0.75 -4.47
C PHE A 90 12.07 -2.14 -4.83
N ILE A 91 10.74 -2.30 -4.87
CA ILE A 91 10.07 -3.56 -5.18
C ILE A 91 10.48 -4.05 -6.57
N PHE A 92 10.43 -3.17 -7.57
CA PHE A 92 10.70 -3.58 -8.95
C PHE A 92 12.17 -3.88 -9.22
N ALA A 93 13.09 -3.34 -8.41
CA ALA A 93 14.51 -3.68 -8.49
C ALA A 93 14.81 -5.12 -8.04
N LEU A 94 13.95 -5.73 -7.22
CA LEU A 94 14.12 -7.10 -6.70
C LEU A 94 13.90 -8.19 -7.75
N PHE A 95 13.19 -7.90 -8.84
CA PHE A 95 12.96 -8.85 -9.93
C PHE A 95 14.23 -9.08 -10.78
N PRO A 96 14.41 -10.24 -11.44
CA PRO A 96 13.56 -11.43 -11.32
C PRO A 96 13.75 -12.11 -9.96
N LEU A 97 12.68 -12.74 -9.48
CA LEU A 97 12.71 -13.39 -8.17
C LEU A 97 13.41 -14.74 -8.30
N GLN A 98 14.23 -15.06 -7.30
CA GLN A 98 14.99 -16.32 -7.27
C GLN A 98 14.23 -17.44 -6.57
N ASN A 99 13.30 -17.09 -5.68
CA ASN A 99 12.49 -18.04 -4.94
C ASN A 99 11.27 -18.45 -5.78
N PRO A 100 10.86 -19.73 -5.72
CA PRO A 100 9.67 -20.20 -6.43
C PRO A 100 8.40 -19.56 -5.85
N LEU A 101 7.41 -19.37 -6.73
CA LEU A 101 6.09 -18.93 -6.33
C LEU A 101 5.40 -19.98 -5.47
N ILE A 102 4.79 -19.55 -4.35
CA ILE A 102 4.08 -20.43 -3.42
C ILE A 102 2.58 -20.53 -3.71
N ASP A 103 2.10 -19.90 -4.78
CA ASP A 103 0.67 -19.79 -5.11
C ASP A 103 -0.07 -21.14 -5.16
N LEU A 104 0.56 -22.21 -5.67
CA LEU A 104 -0.07 -23.54 -5.68
C LEU A 104 -0.34 -24.06 -4.27
N THR A 105 0.60 -23.88 -3.35
CA THR A 105 0.41 -24.22 -1.93
C THR A 105 -0.66 -23.35 -1.28
N LEU A 106 -0.72 -22.07 -1.62
CA LEU A 106 -1.77 -21.17 -1.12
C LEU A 106 -3.16 -21.60 -1.61
N ILE A 107 -3.29 -22.02 -2.88
CA ILE A 107 -4.52 -22.57 -3.45
C ILE A 107 -4.97 -23.84 -2.71
N GLU A 108 -4.05 -24.74 -2.36
CA GLU A 108 -4.38 -25.96 -1.60
C GLU A 108 -4.87 -25.63 -0.19
N LEU A 109 -4.22 -24.68 0.50
CA LEU A 109 -4.63 -24.21 1.83
C LEU A 109 -6.01 -23.53 1.78
N ASP A 110 -6.23 -22.72 0.76
CA ASP A 110 -7.50 -22.06 0.48
C ASP A 110 -8.62 -23.10 0.26
N ALA A 111 -8.37 -24.13 -0.54
CA ALA A 111 -9.32 -25.21 -0.78
C ALA A 111 -9.64 -26.00 0.52
N ALA A 112 -8.64 -26.20 1.39
CA ALA A 112 -8.85 -26.82 2.70
C ALA A 112 -9.74 -25.96 3.64
N LEU A 113 -9.80 -24.65 3.41
CA LEU A 113 -10.71 -23.71 4.08
C LEU A 113 -12.07 -23.56 3.36
N GLY A 114 -12.29 -24.30 2.26
CA GLY A 114 -13.51 -24.24 1.46
C GLY A 114 -13.59 -23.06 0.51
N TYR A 115 -12.46 -22.41 0.20
CA TYR A 115 -12.38 -21.31 -0.77
C TYR A 115 -11.78 -21.80 -2.09
N ASP A 116 -12.49 -21.55 -3.19
CA ASP A 116 -11.98 -21.69 -4.55
C ASP A 116 -12.25 -20.40 -5.32
N TRP A 117 -11.18 -19.75 -5.78
CA TRP A 117 -11.28 -18.45 -6.44
C TRP A 117 -12.11 -18.53 -7.72
N SER A 118 -11.87 -19.54 -8.57
CA SER A 118 -12.58 -19.68 -9.84
C SER A 118 -14.09 -19.83 -9.66
N SER A 119 -14.53 -20.64 -8.68
CA SER A 119 -15.93 -20.84 -8.33
C SER A 119 -16.57 -19.59 -7.74
N LEU A 120 -15.85 -18.85 -6.88
CA LEU A 120 -16.34 -17.59 -6.31
C LEU A 120 -16.57 -16.53 -7.40
N VAL A 121 -15.65 -16.42 -8.35
CA VAL A 121 -15.77 -15.47 -9.45
C VAL A 121 -16.90 -15.85 -10.40
N ALA A 122 -17.05 -17.14 -10.73
CA ALA A 122 -18.17 -17.62 -11.54
C ALA A 122 -19.52 -17.35 -10.87
N TRP A 123 -19.62 -17.55 -9.55
CA TRP A 123 -20.82 -17.17 -8.81
C TRP A 123 -21.08 -15.65 -8.83
N LEU A 124 -20.03 -14.84 -8.66
CA LEU A 124 -20.11 -13.38 -8.70
C LEU A 124 -20.55 -12.84 -10.07
N ALA A 125 -20.24 -13.55 -11.16
CA ALA A 125 -20.67 -13.19 -12.51
C ALA A 125 -22.20 -13.13 -12.65
N GLY A 126 -22.94 -13.88 -11.82
CA GLY A 126 -24.39 -13.78 -11.71
C GLY A 126 -24.90 -12.45 -11.15
N PHE A 127 -24.01 -11.61 -10.58
CA PHE A 127 -24.34 -10.31 -9.97
C PHE A 127 -23.44 -9.17 -10.49
N PRO A 128 -23.52 -8.80 -11.79
CA PRO A 128 -22.56 -7.85 -12.41
C PRO A 128 -22.51 -6.47 -11.74
N VAL A 129 -23.65 -5.96 -11.26
CA VAL A 129 -23.70 -4.68 -10.54
C VAL A 129 -22.93 -4.77 -9.22
N PHE A 130 -23.09 -5.87 -8.49
CA PHE A 130 -22.36 -6.09 -7.24
C PHE A 130 -20.85 -6.24 -7.50
N ALA A 131 -20.47 -6.98 -8.54
CA ALA A 131 -19.08 -7.09 -8.98
C ALA A 131 -18.45 -5.72 -9.27
N LYS A 132 -19.17 -4.85 -10.00
CA LYS A 132 -18.72 -3.49 -10.29
C LYS A 132 -18.56 -2.63 -9.03
N VAL A 133 -19.47 -2.74 -8.07
CA VAL A 133 -19.36 -2.05 -6.77
C VAL A 133 -18.12 -2.52 -6.01
N LEU A 134 -17.87 -3.82 -5.95
CA LEU A 134 -16.65 -4.36 -5.35
C LEU A 134 -15.40 -3.84 -6.06
N GLY A 135 -15.44 -3.68 -7.38
CA GLY A 135 -14.38 -3.02 -8.14
C GLY A 135 -14.10 -1.60 -7.68
N TYR A 136 -15.13 -0.78 -7.48
CA TYR A 136 -14.93 0.56 -6.92
C TYR A 136 -14.37 0.55 -5.49
N VAL A 137 -14.82 -0.40 -4.66
CA VAL A 137 -14.29 -0.57 -3.31
C VAL A 137 -12.79 -0.89 -3.38
N TYR A 138 -12.39 -1.88 -4.20
CA TYR A 138 -11.00 -2.28 -4.38
C TYR A 138 -10.09 -1.10 -4.74
N HIS A 139 -10.49 -0.31 -5.76
CA HIS A 139 -9.73 0.84 -6.25
C HIS A 139 -9.71 2.04 -5.29
N SER A 140 -10.60 2.07 -4.30
CA SER A 140 -10.70 3.22 -3.38
C SER A 140 -9.59 3.27 -2.33
N SER A 141 -8.80 2.20 -2.16
CA SER A 141 -7.84 2.05 -1.05
C SER A 141 -6.89 3.24 -0.88
N LEU A 142 -6.19 3.67 -1.94
CA LEU A 142 -5.26 4.80 -1.87
C LEU A 142 -5.95 6.13 -1.56
N VAL A 143 -7.16 6.34 -2.11
CA VAL A 143 -7.98 7.52 -1.83
C VAL A 143 -8.42 7.52 -0.37
N GLN A 144 -8.82 6.37 0.19
CA GLN A 144 -9.17 6.25 1.60
C GLN A 144 -7.99 6.60 2.52
N ILE A 145 -6.76 6.20 2.17
CA ILE A 145 -5.55 6.58 2.92
C ILE A 145 -5.36 8.11 2.91
N LEU A 146 -5.43 8.75 1.74
CA LEU A 146 -5.32 10.21 1.63
C LEU A 146 -6.41 10.94 2.41
N LEU A 147 -7.66 10.50 2.31
CA LEU A 147 -8.77 11.05 3.07
C LEU A 147 -8.56 10.89 4.58
N THR A 148 -7.98 9.76 5.02
CA THR A 148 -7.65 9.53 6.44
C THR A 148 -6.57 10.48 6.93
N ILE A 149 -5.54 10.76 6.12
CA ILE A 149 -4.51 11.77 6.44
C ILE A 149 -5.18 13.14 6.63
N ILE A 150 -6.03 13.56 5.69
CA ILE A 150 -6.74 14.85 5.74
C ILE A 150 -7.67 14.91 6.96
N LEU A 151 -8.42 13.84 7.22
CA LEU A 151 -9.32 13.73 8.37
C LEU A 151 -8.57 13.90 9.69
N LEU A 152 -7.52 13.12 9.92
CA LEU A 152 -6.76 13.15 11.17
C LEU A 152 -6.07 14.51 11.36
N ALA A 153 -5.54 15.10 10.28
CA ALA A 153 -4.96 16.43 10.33
C ALA A 153 -6.00 17.52 10.64
N GLY A 154 -7.18 17.47 10.00
CA GLY A 154 -8.29 18.38 10.25
C GLY A 154 -8.82 18.30 11.69
N LEU A 155 -8.84 17.09 12.26
CA LEU A 155 -9.20 16.83 13.66
C LEU A 155 -8.06 17.08 14.65
N SER A 156 -6.90 17.57 14.19
CA SER A 156 -5.70 17.82 15.02
C SER A 156 -5.21 16.57 15.78
N ARG A 157 -5.45 15.38 15.25
CA ARG A 157 -5.03 14.09 15.84
C ARG A 157 -3.62 13.72 15.40
N GLU A 158 -2.65 14.56 15.74
CA GLU A 158 -1.24 14.44 15.34
C GLU A 158 -0.65 13.04 15.60
N ILE A 159 -0.81 12.51 16.81
CA ILE A 159 -0.25 11.21 17.18
C ILE A 159 -0.91 10.07 16.41
N ALA A 160 -2.23 10.16 16.18
CA ALA A 160 -2.92 9.16 15.38
C ALA A 160 -2.42 9.18 13.92
N LEU A 161 -2.23 10.36 13.35
CA LEU A 161 -1.69 10.52 11.99
C LEU A 161 -0.27 9.99 11.87
N HIS A 162 0.61 10.29 12.82
CA HIS A 162 1.98 9.77 12.83
C HIS A 162 2.00 8.24 12.97
N ARG A 163 1.18 7.67 13.86
CA ARG A 163 1.08 6.21 13.99
C ARG A 163 0.52 5.58 12.72
N PHE A 164 -0.48 6.19 12.09
CA PHE A 164 -1.04 5.72 10.83
C PHE A 164 -0.01 5.67 9.70
N LEU A 165 0.76 6.76 9.51
CA LEU A 165 1.83 6.80 8.51
C LEU A 165 2.92 5.78 8.81
N PHE A 166 3.36 5.69 10.07
CA PHE A 166 4.39 4.73 10.46
C PHE A 166 3.94 3.28 10.29
N VAL A 167 2.69 2.95 10.65
CA VAL A 167 2.13 1.61 10.40
C VAL A 167 2.17 1.30 8.92
N GLY A 168 1.73 2.21 8.04
CA GLY A 168 1.80 2.00 6.59
C GLY A 168 3.22 1.77 6.07
N ILE A 169 4.20 2.54 6.58
CA ILE A 169 5.61 2.36 6.22
C ILE A 169 6.10 0.97 6.63
N LEU A 170 5.88 0.61 7.90
CA LEU A 170 6.38 -0.64 8.46
C LEU A 170 5.70 -1.86 7.82
N THR A 171 4.38 -1.82 7.64
CA THR A 171 3.65 -2.95 7.04
C THR A 171 4.04 -3.17 5.58
N LEU A 172 4.30 -2.12 4.80
CA LEU A 172 4.76 -2.31 3.42
C LEU A 172 6.16 -2.90 3.37
N ILE A 173 7.09 -2.42 4.22
CA ILE A 173 8.44 -3.01 4.32
C ILE A 173 8.33 -4.50 4.67
N LEU A 174 7.51 -4.85 5.66
CA LEU A 174 7.30 -6.25 6.06
C LEU A 174 6.63 -7.08 4.96
N ALA A 175 5.60 -6.55 4.31
CA ALA A 175 4.91 -7.24 3.22
C ALA A 175 5.85 -7.52 2.06
N VAL A 176 6.65 -6.54 1.64
CA VAL A 176 7.66 -6.71 0.58
C VAL A 176 8.76 -7.68 0.99
N ALA A 177 9.23 -7.63 2.25
CA ALA A 177 10.25 -8.55 2.73
C ALA A 177 9.73 -10.00 2.77
N ILE A 178 8.51 -10.22 3.28
CA ILE A 178 7.86 -11.54 3.30
C ILE A 178 7.68 -12.03 1.87
N TRP A 179 7.10 -11.21 0.99
CA TRP A 179 6.87 -11.54 -0.40
C TRP A 179 8.17 -11.87 -1.14
N TRP A 180 9.25 -11.14 -0.90
CA TRP A 180 10.54 -11.44 -1.55
C TRP A 180 11.09 -12.82 -1.15
N ILE A 181 10.84 -13.27 0.08
CA ILE A 181 11.26 -14.58 0.59
C ILE A 181 10.32 -15.70 0.11
N VAL A 182 9.01 -15.47 0.16
CA VAL A 182 7.96 -16.44 -0.20
C VAL A 182 6.97 -15.80 -1.19
N PRO A 183 7.37 -15.66 -2.46
CA PRO A 183 6.63 -14.83 -3.40
C PRO A 183 5.32 -15.47 -3.83
N SER A 184 4.33 -14.62 -4.02
CA SER A 184 2.99 -14.96 -4.50
C SER A 184 2.50 -13.84 -5.42
N VAL A 185 1.82 -14.21 -6.50
CA VAL A 185 1.26 -13.27 -7.49
C VAL A 185 -0.26 -13.35 -7.62
N GLY A 186 -0.90 -14.25 -6.88
CA GLY A 186 -2.34 -14.38 -6.78
C GLY A 186 -2.94 -15.51 -7.64
N PRO A 187 -4.17 -15.94 -7.32
CA PRO A 187 -4.79 -17.12 -7.94
C PRO A 187 -5.05 -16.96 -9.45
N SER A 188 -5.26 -15.74 -9.96
CA SER A 188 -5.54 -15.51 -11.39
C SER A 188 -4.38 -15.89 -12.32
N ALA A 189 -3.16 -16.04 -11.78
CA ALA A 189 -2.01 -16.51 -12.55
C ALA A 189 -2.00 -18.03 -12.78
N PHE A 190 -2.78 -18.78 -11.99
CA PHE A 190 -2.78 -20.25 -11.94
C PHE A 190 -4.14 -20.87 -12.25
N GLN A 191 -5.23 -20.14 -12.00
CA GLN A 191 -6.59 -20.58 -12.25
C GLN A 191 -7.19 -19.82 -13.43
N SER A 192 -7.97 -20.52 -14.25
CA SER A 192 -8.71 -19.94 -15.38
C SER A 192 -10.21 -19.92 -15.09
N ILE A 193 -10.90 -18.92 -15.64
CA ILE A 193 -12.36 -18.80 -15.58
C ILE A 193 -12.93 -18.66 -16.99
N PRO A 194 -14.22 -18.98 -17.21
CA PRO A 194 -14.88 -18.72 -18.49
C PRO A 194 -14.81 -17.24 -18.89
N GLU A 195 -14.61 -16.99 -20.18
CA GLU A 195 -14.49 -15.64 -20.74
C GLU A 195 -15.73 -14.78 -20.48
N ALA A 196 -16.93 -15.38 -20.54
CA ALA A 196 -18.18 -14.69 -20.24
C ALA A 196 -18.23 -14.16 -18.79
N ASP A 197 -17.78 -14.98 -17.83
CA ASP A 197 -17.77 -14.62 -16.40
C ASP A 197 -16.75 -13.52 -16.12
N ARG A 198 -15.60 -13.58 -16.80
CA ARG A 198 -14.56 -12.54 -16.76
C ARG A 198 -15.10 -11.18 -17.21
N LEU A 199 -15.80 -11.16 -18.35
CA LEU A 199 -16.37 -9.93 -18.89
C LEU A 199 -17.49 -9.38 -17.99
N ALA A 200 -18.30 -10.25 -17.39
CA ALA A 200 -19.38 -9.87 -16.49
C ALA A 200 -18.88 -9.29 -15.14
N THR A 201 -17.74 -9.77 -14.65
CA THR A 201 -17.17 -9.37 -13.34
C THR A 201 -16.20 -8.19 -13.42
N GLY A 202 -15.58 -7.93 -14.59
CA GLY A 202 -14.66 -6.81 -14.77
C GLY A 202 -13.37 -6.95 -13.97
N LEU A 203 -12.85 -8.17 -13.88
CA LEU A 203 -11.67 -8.50 -13.07
C LEU A 203 -10.47 -7.63 -13.40
N TYR A 204 -9.78 -7.20 -12.34
CA TYR A 204 -8.52 -6.47 -12.47
C TYR A 204 -7.37 -7.39 -12.87
N PHE A 205 -7.24 -8.55 -12.21
CA PHE A 205 -6.24 -9.56 -12.54
C PHE A 205 -6.90 -10.67 -13.36
N ASN A 206 -6.86 -10.53 -14.69
CA ASN A 206 -7.32 -11.57 -15.61
C ASN A 206 -6.18 -12.57 -15.93
N PRO A 207 -6.45 -13.71 -16.59
CA PRO A 207 -5.40 -14.69 -16.90
C PRO A 207 -4.24 -14.15 -17.75
N ALA A 208 -4.48 -13.19 -18.65
CA ALA A 208 -3.42 -12.54 -19.43
C ALA A 208 -2.53 -11.68 -18.53
N TYR A 209 -3.13 -10.99 -17.56
CA TYR A 209 -2.42 -10.24 -16.54
C TYR A 209 -1.67 -11.15 -15.56
N GLY A 210 -2.26 -12.29 -15.18
CA GLY A 210 -1.57 -13.32 -14.40
C GLY A 210 -0.37 -13.91 -15.12
N ALA A 211 -0.45 -14.14 -16.43
CA ALA A 211 0.68 -14.54 -17.26
C ALA A 211 1.78 -13.45 -17.31
N TYR A 212 1.39 -12.18 -17.43
CA TYR A 212 2.31 -11.05 -17.32
C TYR A 212 3.03 -11.00 -15.96
N LEU A 213 2.32 -11.23 -14.86
CA LEU A 213 2.93 -11.29 -13.53
C LEU A 213 3.93 -12.45 -13.41
N ARG A 214 3.64 -13.62 -14.01
CA ARG A 214 4.59 -14.74 -14.06
C ARG A 214 5.83 -14.40 -14.88
N GLU A 215 5.66 -13.81 -16.06
CA GLU A 215 6.79 -13.34 -16.88
C GLU A 215 7.63 -12.30 -16.11
N LEU A 216 6.98 -11.40 -15.38
CA LEU A 216 7.66 -10.41 -14.56
C LEU A 216 8.48 -11.08 -13.44
N VAL A 217 7.95 -12.11 -12.79
CA VAL A 217 8.67 -12.90 -11.77
C VAL A 217 9.90 -13.59 -12.36
N GLU A 218 9.76 -14.21 -13.54
CA GLU A 218 10.80 -15.02 -14.18
C GLU A 218 11.91 -14.17 -14.84
N VAL A 219 11.53 -13.10 -15.53
CA VAL A 219 12.44 -12.30 -16.39
C VAL A 219 12.70 -10.91 -15.82
N GLY A 220 11.75 -10.36 -15.08
CA GLY A 220 11.79 -8.97 -14.59
C GLY A 220 11.41 -7.94 -15.65
N PRO A 221 11.21 -6.68 -15.24
CA PRO A 221 10.86 -5.61 -16.15
C PRO A 221 12.07 -5.21 -17.00
N ARG A 222 11.86 -4.96 -18.30
CA ARG A 222 12.93 -4.41 -19.16
C ARG A 222 13.41 -3.04 -18.67
N VAL A 223 12.45 -2.18 -18.30
CA VAL A 223 12.69 -0.86 -17.72
C VAL A 223 11.68 -0.65 -16.61
N ILE A 224 12.15 -0.18 -15.45
CA ILE A 224 11.30 0.23 -14.33
C ILE A 224 10.75 1.61 -14.65
N THR A 225 9.44 1.69 -14.88
CA THR A 225 8.69 2.93 -15.10
C THR A 225 7.44 2.94 -14.22
N PRO A 226 6.87 4.09 -13.86
CA PRO A 226 5.65 4.14 -13.03
C PRO A 226 4.46 3.38 -13.62
N GLU A 227 4.39 3.25 -14.94
CA GLU A 227 3.32 2.54 -15.65
C GLU A 227 3.43 1.01 -15.49
N VAL A 228 4.64 0.51 -15.27
CA VAL A 228 4.93 -0.91 -15.00
C VAL A 228 4.72 -1.26 -13.52
N VAL A 229 4.75 -0.25 -12.64
CA VAL A 229 4.56 -0.43 -11.20
C VAL A 229 3.12 -0.81 -10.93
N THR A 230 2.93 -2.10 -10.76
CA THR A 230 1.65 -2.76 -10.55
C THR A 230 1.61 -3.48 -9.21
N GLY A 231 0.42 -3.89 -8.77
CA GLY A 231 0.24 -4.68 -7.55
C GLY A 231 0.78 -6.10 -7.71
N VAL A 232 2.09 -6.28 -7.52
CA VAL A 232 2.79 -7.58 -7.67
C VAL A 232 2.90 -8.38 -6.37
N VAL A 233 2.62 -7.74 -5.23
CA VAL A 233 2.73 -8.33 -3.90
C VAL A 233 1.36 -8.88 -3.48
N ALA A 234 1.13 -10.18 -3.70
CA ALA A 234 -0.10 -10.84 -3.27
C ALA A 234 -0.05 -11.21 -1.77
N PHE A 235 0.93 -12.02 -1.36
CA PHE A 235 1.07 -12.45 0.03
C PHE A 235 2.14 -11.63 0.77
N PRO A 236 1.84 -11.02 1.93
CA PRO A 236 0.54 -10.85 2.59
C PRO A 236 -0.31 -9.74 1.95
N SER A 237 -1.63 -9.77 2.13
CA SER A 237 -2.53 -8.83 1.44
C SER A 237 -2.41 -7.40 1.93
N TYR A 238 -1.86 -6.51 1.08
CA TYR A 238 -1.74 -5.09 1.40
C TYR A 238 -3.08 -4.33 1.32
N HIS A 239 -4.05 -4.80 0.53
CA HIS A 239 -5.41 -4.23 0.52
C HIS A 239 -6.09 -4.36 1.88
N ILE A 240 -5.95 -5.52 2.52
CA ILE A 240 -6.46 -5.72 3.89
C ILE A 240 -5.71 -4.86 4.90
N ILE A 241 -4.39 -4.74 4.78
CA ILE A 241 -3.61 -3.86 5.65
C ILE A 241 -4.11 -2.42 5.54
N MET A 242 -4.29 -1.89 4.31
CA MET A 242 -4.83 -0.54 4.10
C MET A 242 -6.24 -0.37 4.69
N ALA A 243 -7.11 -1.36 4.49
CA ALA A 243 -8.47 -1.36 5.03
C ALA A 243 -8.47 -1.30 6.56
N LEU A 244 -7.67 -2.14 7.21
CA LEU A 244 -7.51 -2.17 8.67
C LEU A 244 -6.94 -0.85 9.18
N MET A 245 -5.94 -0.27 8.50
CA MET A 245 -5.36 1.02 8.86
C MET A 245 -6.41 2.13 8.85
N VAL A 246 -7.25 2.22 7.82
CA VAL A 246 -8.30 3.23 7.69
C VAL A 246 -9.32 3.08 8.83
N VAL A 247 -9.85 1.87 9.03
CA VAL A 247 -10.85 1.61 10.09
C VAL A 247 -10.27 1.90 11.48
N TRP A 248 -9.05 1.45 11.75
CA TRP A 248 -8.38 1.63 13.04
C TRP A 248 -8.13 3.10 13.37
N SER A 249 -7.70 3.90 12.38
CA SER A 249 -7.44 5.33 12.53
C SER A 249 -8.70 6.17 12.63
N ALA A 250 -9.78 5.75 11.96
CA ALA A 250 -11.06 6.45 12.00
C ALA A 250 -11.80 6.31 13.34
N ARG A 251 -11.35 5.42 14.24
CA ARG A 251 -11.99 5.19 15.54
C ARG A 251 -12.16 6.48 16.35
N GLY A 252 -13.36 6.65 16.92
CA GLY A 252 -13.73 7.84 17.67
C GLY A 252 -13.82 9.11 16.81
N THR A 253 -14.00 8.99 15.50
CA THR A 253 -14.32 10.10 14.59
C THR A 253 -15.65 9.83 13.89
N PHE A 254 -16.24 10.85 13.28
CA PHE A 254 -17.49 10.71 12.50
C PHE A 254 -17.34 9.80 11.27
N ALA A 255 -16.12 9.57 10.79
CA ALA A 255 -15.84 8.75 9.62
C ALA A 255 -15.77 7.24 9.94
N PHE A 256 -15.87 6.83 11.21
CA PHE A 256 -15.69 5.44 11.61
C PHE A 256 -16.69 4.48 10.96
N LEU A 257 -18.00 4.77 11.03
CA LEU A 257 -19.03 3.87 10.50
C LEU A 257 -18.97 3.77 8.96
N PRO A 258 -18.84 4.87 8.19
CA PRO A 258 -18.61 4.79 6.76
C PRO A 258 -17.36 3.99 6.40
N ALA A 259 -16.23 4.27 7.06
CA ALA A 259 -14.97 3.56 6.84
C ALA A 259 -15.13 2.05 7.14
N LEU A 260 -15.80 1.69 8.23
CA LEU A 260 -16.03 0.30 8.60
C LEU A 260 -16.89 -0.42 7.54
N GLY A 261 -18.00 0.20 7.11
CA GLY A 261 -18.87 -0.38 6.09
C GLY A 261 -18.14 -0.63 4.76
N THR A 262 -17.43 0.38 4.25
CA THR A 262 -16.65 0.24 3.01
C THR A 262 -15.55 -0.82 3.13
N ASN A 263 -14.87 -0.90 4.28
CA ASN A 263 -13.76 -1.84 4.46
C ASN A 263 -14.20 -3.27 4.83
N ILE A 264 -15.42 -3.47 5.33
CA ILE A 264 -16.04 -4.80 5.35
C ILE A 264 -16.24 -5.29 3.90
N ALA A 265 -16.71 -4.43 3.00
CA ALA A 265 -16.84 -4.75 1.58
C ALA A 265 -15.49 -4.94 0.86
N MET A 266 -14.38 -4.45 1.43
CA MET A 266 -13.04 -4.68 0.89
C MET A 266 -12.65 -6.16 0.96
N VAL A 267 -13.16 -6.92 1.93
CA VAL A 267 -12.86 -8.36 2.07
C VAL A 267 -13.29 -9.15 0.82
N PRO A 268 -14.58 -9.18 0.44
CA PRO A 268 -14.98 -9.84 -0.79
C PRO A 268 -14.38 -9.17 -2.03
N ALA A 269 -14.18 -7.84 -2.05
CA ALA A 269 -13.52 -7.18 -3.17
C ALA A 269 -12.09 -7.68 -3.39
N THR A 270 -11.33 -7.88 -2.33
CA THR A 270 -9.94 -8.37 -2.40
C THR A 270 -9.89 -9.81 -2.92
N LEU A 271 -10.80 -10.66 -2.47
CA LEU A 271 -10.88 -12.07 -2.86
C LEU A 271 -11.39 -12.28 -4.28
N THR A 272 -12.16 -11.35 -4.84
CA THR A 272 -12.77 -11.58 -6.15
C THR A 272 -11.89 -11.09 -7.30
N HIS A 273 -11.01 -10.11 -7.07
CA HIS A 273 -10.25 -9.48 -8.16
C HIS A 273 -9.05 -10.29 -8.67
N GLY A 274 -8.72 -11.44 -8.06
CA GLY A 274 -7.72 -12.39 -8.57
C GLY A 274 -6.28 -12.14 -8.11
N GLY A 275 -6.04 -11.06 -7.38
CA GLY A 275 -4.71 -10.71 -6.87
C GLY A 275 -4.36 -11.29 -5.50
N HIS A 276 -5.29 -11.97 -4.82
CA HIS A 276 -5.07 -12.48 -3.47
C HIS A 276 -5.77 -13.82 -3.23
N HIS A 277 -5.09 -14.71 -2.52
CA HIS A 277 -5.65 -15.93 -1.91
C HIS A 277 -6.37 -15.56 -0.60
N LEU A 278 -7.24 -16.44 -0.09
CA LEU A 278 -7.94 -16.23 1.18
C LEU A 278 -6.94 -16.12 2.34
N ILE A 279 -5.92 -16.97 2.37
CA ILE A 279 -4.91 -16.95 3.44
C ILE A 279 -4.11 -15.63 3.50
N ASP A 280 -3.99 -14.91 2.38
CA ASP A 280 -3.30 -13.61 2.31
C ASP A 280 -3.92 -12.58 3.24
N LEU A 281 -5.25 -12.64 3.44
CA LEU A 281 -6.01 -11.72 4.29
C LEU A 281 -5.62 -11.89 5.77
N PHE A 282 -5.47 -13.14 6.22
CA PHE A 282 -5.05 -13.44 7.59
C PHE A 282 -3.60 -13.01 7.83
N ALA A 283 -2.71 -13.26 6.87
CA ALA A 283 -1.32 -12.80 6.95
C ALA A 283 -1.25 -11.27 7.00
N GLY A 284 -2.07 -10.56 6.20
CA GLY A 284 -2.21 -9.10 6.25
C GLY A 284 -2.65 -8.61 7.63
N LEU A 285 -3.63 -9.27 8.25
CA LEU A 285 -4.08 -8.96 9.61
C LEU A 285 -2.95 -9.12 10.65
N VAL A 286 -2.17 -10.20 10.58
CA VAL A 286 -1.05 -10.42 11.51
C VAL A 286 0.01 -9.33 11.37
N VAL A 287 0.41 -9.01 10.13
CA VAL A 287 1.39 -7.95 9.85
C VAL A 287 0.88 -6.58 10.36
N PHE A 288 -0.41 -6.29 10.16
CA PHE A 288 -1.02 -5.07 10.67
C PHE A 288 -1.00 -4.99 12.21
N ILE A 289 -1.41 -6.05 12.91
CA ILE A 289 -1.42 -6.10 14.39
C ILE A 289 -0.02 -5.87 14.93
N PHE A 290 0.98 -6.53 14.36
CA PHE A 290 2.38 -6.36 14.75
C PHE A 290 2.83 -4.91 14.56
N ALA A 291 2.57 -4.30 13.40
CA ALA A 291 2.96 -2.91 13.14
C ALA A 291 2.26 -1.91 14.08
N VAL A 292 0.97 -2.11 14.38
CA VAL A 292 0.23 -1.29 15.36
C VAL A 292 0.86 -1.40 16.75
N TRP A 293 1.26 -2.61 17.17
CA TRP A 293 1.95 -2.82 18.44
C TRP A 293 3.29 -2.06 18.48
N VAL A 294 4.12 -2.15 17.44
CA VAL A 294 5.38 -1.39 17.35
C VAL A 294 5.12 0.11 17.39
N ALA A 295 4.14 0.60 16.62
CA ALA A 295 3.77 2.01 16.58
C ALA A 295 3.34 2.55 17.95
N GLY A 296 2.59 1.76 18.72
CA GLY A 296 2.19 2.10 20.08
C GLY A 296 3.37 2.21 21.05
N ARG A 297 4.46 1.47 20.81
CA ARG A 297 5.69 1.52 21.62
C ARG A 297 6.58 2.71 21.25
N LEU A 298 6.72 3.02 19.96
CA LEU A 298 7.65 4.05 19.46
C LEU A 298 7.04 5.45 19.40
N ILE A 299 5.76 5.58 19.10
CA ILE A 299 5.08 6.88 18.96
C ILE A 299 4.08 7.02 20.11
N ARG A 300 4.47 7.75 21.15
CA ARG A 300 3.68 7.96 22.36
C ARG A 300 3.22 9.41 22.49
N HIS A 301 2.20 9.62 23.32
CA HIS A 301 1.89 10.97 23.79
C HIS A 301 3.11 11.52 24.54
N PRO A 302 3.49 12.79 24.34
CA PRO A 302 4.38 13.44 25.28
C PRO A 302 3.74 13.33 26.67
N ALA A 303 4.52 12.80 27.61
CA ALA A 303 4.12 12.67 29.01
C ALA A 303 3.88 14.04 29.64
#